data_AF-S2K1S3-F1
#
_entry.id   AF-S2K1S3-F1
#
_cell.length_a   1.000
_cell.length_b   1.000
_cell.length_c   1.000
_cell.angle_alpha   90.00
_cell.angle_beta   90.00
_cell.angle_gamma   90.00
#
_symmetry.space_group_name_H-M   'P 1'
#
loop_
_entity.id
_entity.type
_entity.pdbx_description
1 polymer ?
#
loop_
_entity_poly.entity_id
_entity_poly.type
_entity_poly.pdbx_seq_one_letter_code
_entity_poly.pdbx_strand_id
1 'polypeptide(L)'
;MSTCVECGASVVNLYTQYSKDNIRLTTCDQCNNFADKYIEHDFVIIFIDMLLHKPQVYRHLLFNRITEQDGVEPHVFRFAILLILFEVYIKWFRLERYYTDYDTKFIEQPLYYQYLYILTLCIFGNL
;
A
#
# COMPACT_ATOMS: atom_id res chain seq x y z
N MET A 1 -1.11 7.14 -23.32
CA MET A 1 -2.05 6.05 -23.64
C MET A 1 -2.24 5.23 -22.38
N SER A 2 -3.49 4.93 -22.04
CA SER A 2 -3.80 4.19 -20.81
C SER A 2 -3.63 2.68 -21.02
N THR A 3 -3.36 1.93 -19.95
CA THR A 3 -3.02 0.50 -20.03
C THR A 3 -3.97 -0.33 -19.17
N CYS A 4 -4.43 -1.46 -19.70
CA CYS A 4 -5.27 -2.39 -18.94
C CYS A 4 -4.48 -3.03 -17.79
N VAL A 5 -5.00 -2.96 -16.57
CA VAL A 5 -4.35 -3.51 -15.36
C VAL A 5 -4.35 -5.04 -15.33
N GLU A 6 -5.26 -5.70 -16.05
CA GLU A 6 -5.36 -7.16 -16.08
C GLU A 6 -4.44 -7.78 -17.13
N CYS A 7 -4.53 -7.37 -18.41
CA CYS A 7 -3.77 -7.97 -19.52
C CYS A 7 -2.62 -7.13 -20.06
N GLY A 8 -2.49 -5.85 -19.66
CA GLY A 8 -1.43 -4.95 -20.16
C GLY A 8 -1.65 -4.41 -21.58
N ALA A 9 -2.80 -4.67 -22.21
CA ALA A 9 -3.12 -4.10 -23.52
C ALA A 9 -3.36 -2.58 -23.41
N SER A 10 -3.02 -1.84 -24.48
CA SER A 10 -3.32 -0.40 -24.57
C SER A 10 -4.83 -0.20 -24.67
N VAL A 11 -5.35 0.77 -23.92
CA VAL A 11 -6.76 1.17 -23.93
C VAL A 11 -6.84 2.66 -24.24
N VAL A 12 -7.84 3.06 -25.04
CA VAL A 12 -8.02 4.47 -25.45
C VAL A 12 -8.36 5.31 -24.23
N ASN A 13 -9.44 4.96 -23.51
CA ASN A 13 -9.90 5.63 -22.30
C ASN A 13 -10.24 4.59 -21.22
N LEU A 14 -9.81 4.81 -19.98
CA LEU A 14 -10.08 3.91 -18.86
C LEU A 14 -11.53 4.00 -18.35
N TYR A 15 -12.15 5.18 -18.48
CA TYR A 15 -13.52 5.43 -18.09
C TYR A 15 -14.18 6.45 -19.03
N THR A 16 -15.50 6.44 -19.04
CA THR A 16 -16.33 7.47 -19.68
C THR A 16 -17.05 8.25 -18.59
N GLN A 17 -16.87 9.57 -18.57
CA GLN A 17 -17.55 10.45 -17.63
C GLN A 17 -18.87 10.96 -18.23
N TYR A 18 -19.99 10.63 -17.59
CA TYR A 18 -21.32 11.08 -18.01
C TYR A 18 -21.77 12.36 -17.27
N SER A 19 -21.38 12.50 -16.01
CA SER A 19 -21.58 13.72 -15.21
C SER A 19 -20.43 13.91 -14.22
N LYS A 20 -20.41 15.01 -13.45
CA LYS A 20 -19.35 15.27 -12.46
C LYS A 20 -19.09 14.08 -11.53
N ASP A 21 -20.15 13.40 -11.10
CA ASP A 21 -20.07 12.30 -10.13
C ASP A 21 -20.38 10.91 -10.72
N ASN A 22 -20.70 10.82 -12.02
CA ASN A 22 -20.99 9.53 -12.67
C ASN A 22 -19.92 9.23 -13.72
N ILE A 23 -19.05 8.30 -13.37
CA ILE A 23 -18.11 7.66 -14.28
C ILE A 23 -18.55 6.21 -14.54
N ARG A 24 -18.22 5.71 -15.73
CA ARG A 24 -18.39 4.30 -16.09
C ARG A 24 -17.06 3.76 -16.58
N LEU A 25 -16.58 2.70 -15.94
CA LEU A 25 -15.35 2.02 -16.35
C LEU A 25 -15.48 1.39 -17.74
N THR A 26 -14.44 1.53 -18.54
CA THR A 26 -14.33 0.90 -19.86
C THR A 26 -13.89 -0.56 -19.70
N THR A 27 -14.48 -1.45 -20.48
CA THR A 27 -14.05 -2.86 -20.60
C THR A 27 -12.95 -2.99 -21.64
N CYS A 28 -11.94 -3.82 -21.37
CA CYS A 28 -10.87 -4.10 -22.31
C CYS A 28 -11.32 -5.11 -23.37
N ASP A 29 -11.17 -4.79 -24.66
CA ASP A 29 -11.56 -5.67 -25.76
C ASP A 29 -10.75 -6.99 -25.85
N GLN A 30 -9.57 -7.03 -25.23
CA GLN A 30 -8.69 -8.21 -25.29
C GLN A 30 -9.03 -9.26 -24.22
N CYS A 31 -9.32 -8.83 -23.00
CA CYS A 31 -9.57 -9.74 -21.87
C CYS A 31 -11.01 -9.68 -21.34
N ASN A 32 -11.85 -8.79 -21.87
CA ASN A 32 -13.23 -8.55 -21.46
C ASN A 32 -13.43 -8.18 -19.96
N ASN A 33 -12.35 -7.84 -19.26
CA ASN A 33 -12.41 -7.31 -17.89
C ASN A 33 -12.41 -5.78 -17.91
N PHE A 34 -12.78 -5.16 -16.79
CA PHE A 34 -12.60 -3.71 -16.63
C PHE A 34 -11.14 -3.32 -16.83
N ALA A 35 -10.90 -2.30 -17.66
CA ALA A 35 -9.57 -1.88 -18.05
C ALA A 35 -8.74 -1.46 -16.82
N ASP A 36 -9.34 -0.73 -15.90
CA ASP A 36 -8.75 -0.39 -14.62
C ASP A 36 -9.83 -0.26 -13.54
N LYS A 37 -9.91 -1.26 -12.66
CA LYS A 37 -10.87 -1.28 -11.54
C LYS A 37 -10.48 -0.34 -10.39
N TYR A 38 -9.21 0.07 -10.31
CA TYR A 38 -8.69 0.83 -9.18
C TYR A 38 -9.11 2.30 -9.21
N ILE A 39 -9.67 2.78 -10.32
CA ILE A 39 -10.19 4.15 -10.44
C ILE A 39 -11.38 4.39 -9.50
N GLU A 40 -12.21 3.38 -9.27
CA GLU A 40 -13.33 3.47 -8.32
C GLU A 40 -12.92 3.10 -6.88
N HIS A 41 -11.70 2.60 -6.68
CA HIS A 41 -11.25 2.11 -5.39
C HIS A 41 -10.54 3.21 -4.60
N ASP A 42 -10.91 3.32 -3.33
CA ASP A 42 -10.14 4.14 -2.39
C ASP A 42 -8.71 3.61 -2.26
N PHE A 43 -7.79 4.50 -1.92
CA PHE A 43 -6.37 4.17 -1.75
C PHE A 43 -6.12 3.04 -0.76
N VAL A 44 -7.01 2.81 0.22
CA VAL A 44 -6.88 1.70 1.18
C VAL A 44 -6.80 0.36 0.45
N ILE A 45 -7.65 0.17 -0.55
CA ILE A 45 -7.71 -1.07 -1.32
C ILE A 45 -6.49 -1.17 -2.23
N ILE A 46 -6.11 -0.07 -2.89
CA ILE A 46 -4.89 0.03 -3.70
C ILE A 46 -3.66 -0.32 -2.85
N PHE A 47 -3.59 0.19 -1.62
CA PHE A 47 -2.50 -0.05 -0.69
C PHE A 47 -2.42 -1.52 -0.25
N ILE A 48 -3.56 -2.14 0.09
CA ILE A 48 -3.61 -3.57 0.45
C ILE A 48 -3.13 -4.43 -0.72
N ASP A 49 -3.60 -4.15 -1.93
CA ASP A 49 -3.20 -4.91 -3.12
C ASP A 49 -1.71 -4.71 -3.47
N MET A 50 -1.15 -3.53 -3.16
CA MET A 50 0.30 -3.28 -3.25
C MET A 50 1.07 -4.11 -2.25
N LEU A 51 0.62 -4.17 -0.99
CA LEU A 51 1.24 -4.97 0.06
C LEU A 51 1.22 -6.47 -0.29
N LEU A 52 0.13 -6.91 -0.93
CA LEU A 52 -0.03 -8.27 -1.47
C LEU A 52 0.76 -8.51 -2.77
N HIS A 53 1.54 -7.52 -3.25
CA HIS A 53 2.33 -7.60 -4.47
C HIS A 53 1.52 -8.01 -5.71
N LYS A 54 0.26 -7.58 -5.80
CA LYS A 54 -0.58 -7.90 -6.96
C LYS A 54 -0.11 -7.12 -8.20
N PRO A 55 0.15 -7.79 -9.33
CA PRO A 55 0.67 -7.14 -10.53
C PRO A 55 -0.26 -6.05 -11.07
N GLN A 56 -1.58 -6.17 -10.86
CA GLN A 56 -2.57 -5.22 -11.37
C GLN A 56 -2.39 -3.82 -10.76
N VAL A 57 -2.11 -3.74 -9.46
CA VAL A 57 -1.93 -2.45 -8.77
C VAL A 57 -0.70 -1.72 -9.26
N TYR A 58 0.39 -2.45 -9.56
CA TYR A 58 1.59 -1.83 -10.09
C TYR A 58 1.37 -1.25 -11.49
N ARG A 59 0.57 -1.92 -12.34
CA ARG A 59 0.20 -1.37 -13.66
C ARG A 59 -0.67 -0.11 -13.51
N HIS A 60 -1.63 -0.12 -12.59
CA HIS A 60 -2.43 1.07 -12.27
C HIS A 60 -1.53 2.24 -11.86
N LEU A 61 -0.64 2.03 -10.88
CA LEU A 61 0.24 3.08 -10.38
C LEU A 61 1.20 3.60 -11.47
N LEU A 62 1.88 2.70 -12.18
CA LEU A 62 2.95 3.06 -13.11
C LEU A 62 2.43 3.70 -14.41
N PHE A 63 1.32 3.21 -14.96
CA PHE A 63 0.86 3.62 -16.28
C PHE A 63 -0.35 4.55 -16.25
N ASN A 64 -1.26 4.35 -15.30
CA ASN A 64 -2.54 5.07 -15.28
C ASN A 64 -2.53 6.23 -14.27
N ARG A 65 -1.91 6.06 -13.09
CA ARG A 65 -1.90 7.08 -12.03
C ARG A 65 -0.79 8.12 -12.16
N ILE A 66 0.45 7.72 -12.49
CA ILE A 66 1.57 8.65 -12.71
C ILE A 66 1.27 9.67 -13.81
N THR A 67 0.44 9.29 -14.79
CA THR A 67 0.09 10.16 -15.92
C THR A 67 -1.03 11.16 -15.57
N GLU A 68 -1.86 10.87 -14.56
CA GLU A 68 -3.08 11.64 -14.27
C GLU A 68 -3.01 12.55 -13.04
N GLN A 69 -2.18 12.30 -12.01
CA GLN A 69 -2.23 13.08 -10.77
C GLN A 69 -0.87 13.37 -10.10
N ASP A 70 -0.67 14.66 -9.77
CA ASP A 70 0.51 15.28 -9.14
C ASP A 70 0.51 15.27 -7.58
N GLY A 71 -0.31 14.45 -6.90
CA GLY A 71 -0.48 14.57 -5.43
C GLY A 71 -0.66 13.26 -4.69
N VAL A 72 0.16 13.04 -3.65
CA VAL A 72 -0.10 12.00 -2.63
C VAL A 72 -1.27 12.44 -1.77
N GLU A 73 -2.33 11.65 -1.73
CA GLU A 73 -3.53 12.00 -0.96
C GLU A 73 -3.26 11.95 0.56
N PRO A 74 -3.84 12.85 1.37
CA PRO A 74 -3.56 12.92 2.82
C PRO A 74 -3.85 11.62 3.60
N HIS A 75 -4.77 10.79 3.11
CA HIS A 75 -5.11 9.53 3.73
C HIS A 75 -3.99 8.48 3.58
N VAL A 76 -3.17 8.56 2.52
CA VAL A 76 -1.99 7.69 2.31
C VAL A 76 -1.06 7.76 3.51
N PHE A 77 -0.81 8.98 3.99
CA PHE A 77 0.08 9.22 5.12
C PHE A 77 -0.48 8.63 6.43
N ARG A 78 -1.79 8.67 6.63
CA ARG A 78 -2.44 8.04 7.79
C ARG A 78 -2.25 6.53 7.79
N PHE A 79 -2.40 5.87 6.64
CA PHE A 79 -2.14 4.44 6.52
C PHE A 79 -0.65 4.12 6.70
N ALA A 80 0.25 4.92 6.12
CA ALA A 80 1.69 4.78 6.33
C ALA A 80 2.07 4.79 7.82
N ILE A 81 1.53 5.72 8.60
CA ILE A 81 1.73 5.77 10.07
C ILE A 81 1.24 4.47 10.73
N LEU A 82 0.02 4.04 10.40
CA LEU A 82 -0.57 2.83 10.97
C LEU A 82 0.27 1.58 10.67
N LEU A 83 0.83 1.47 9.46
CA LEU A 83 1.70 0.34 9.09
C LEU A 83 3.04 0.37 9.82
N ILE A 84 3.64 1.55 9.98
CA ILE A 84 4.87 1.72 10.77
C ILE A 84 4.64 1.28 12.21
N LEU A 85 3.49 1.65 12.80
CA LEU A 85 3.13 1.20 14.14
C LEU A 85 2.96 -0.33 14.22
N PHE A 86 2.33 -0.95 13.22
CA PHE A 86 2.23 -2.41 13.14
C PHE A 86 3.59 -3.10 13.02
N GLU A 87 4.49 -2.59 12.17
CA GLU A 87 5.85 -3.10 12.03
C GLU A 87 6.64 -3.03 13.35
N VAL A 88 6.58 -1.89 14.04
CA VAL A 88 7.21 -1.70 15.36
C VAL A 88 6.64 -2.69 16.38
N TYR A 89 5.32 -2.87 16.40
CA TYR A 89 4.66 -3.82 17.29
C TYR A 89 5.07 -5.27 17.03
N ILE A 90 5.08 -5.72 15.76
CA ILE A 90 5.47 -7.10 15.41
C ILE A 90 6.93 -7.35 15.78
N LYS A 91 7.83 -6.38 15.55
CA LYS A 91 9.23 -6.49 15.94
C LYS A 91 9.39 -6.55 17.46
N TRP A 92 8.67 -5.71 18.21
CA TRP A 92 8.66 -5.78 19.67
C TRP A 92 8.16 -7.13 20.19
N PHE A 93 7.03 -7.62 19.67
CA PHE A 93 6.47 -8.92 20.05
C PHE A 93 7.43 -10.08 19.72
N ARG A 94 8.12 -10.03 18.58
CA ARG A 94 9.14 -11.03 18.22
C ARG A 94 10.34 -10.97 19.17
N LEU A 95 10.78 -9.77 19.52
CA LEU A 95 11.91 -9.55 20.42
C LEU A 95 11.59 -10.02 21.84
N GLU A 96 10.39 -9.71 22.34
CA GLU A 96 9.87 -10.19 23.62
C GLU A 96 9.91 -11.72 23.69
N ARG A 97 9.43 -12.41 22.65
CA ARG A 97 9.48 -13.89 22.60
C ARG A 97 10.90 -14.45 22.55
N TYR A 98 11.84 -13.78 21.89
CA TYR A 98 13.24 -14.23 21.80
C TYR A 98 13.99 -14.04 23.12
N TYR A 99 13.84 -12.88 23.78
CA TYR A 99 14.54 -12.57 25.03
C TYR A 99 13.93 -13.22 26.27
N THR A 100 12.63 -13.51 26.27
CA THR A 100 12.02 -14.34 27.33
C THR A 100 12.71 -15.71 27.46
N ASP A 101 13.28 -16.21 26.37
CA ASP A 101 13.90 -17.54 26.29
C ASP A 101 15.41 -17.55 26.63
N TYR A 102 16.10 -16.39 26.60
CA TYR A 102 17.57 -16.31 26.76
C TYR A 102 18.10 -15.22 27.73
N ASP A 103 17.42 -14.08 27.96
CA ASP A 103 17.86 -13.02 28.92
C ASP A 103 16.74 -11.99 29.23
N THR A 104 16.32 -11.88 30.51
CA THR A 104 15.20 -11.02 30.95
C THR A 104 15.56 -9.54 31.14
N LYS A 105 16.84 -9.16 31.06
CA LYS A 105 17.30 -7.78 31.31
C LYS A 105 16.67 -6.73 30.39
N PHE A 106 16.28 -7.13 29.18
CA PHE A 106 15.58 -6.25 28.25
C PHE A 106 14.13 -5.99 28.66
N ILE A 107 13.44 -7.00 29.20
CA ILE A 107 12.03 -6.94 29.61
C ILE A 107 11.86 -6.06 30.86
N GLU A 108 12.87 -6.03 31.72
CA GLU A 108 12.89 -5.20 32.94
C GLU A 108 12.95 -3.69 32.67
N GLN A 109 13.28 -3.28 31.44
CA GLN A 109 13.30 -1.87 31.07
C GLN A 109 11.89 -1.29 30.88
N PRO A 110 11.71 0.04 31.10
CA PRO A 110 10.44 0.70 30.81
C PRO A 110 10.01 0.51 29.34
N LEU A 111 8.71 0.23 29.14
CA LEU A 111 8.10 0.03 27.82
C LEU A 111 8.47 1.10 26.78
N TYR A 112 8.60 2.36 27.19
CA TYR A 112 8.95 3.45 26.25
C TYR A 112 10.39 3.35 25.73
N TYR A 113 11.35 2.84 26.51
CA TYR A 113 12.72 2.61 26.04
C TYR A 113 12.78 1.47 25.02
N GLN A 114 12.03 0.40 25.27
CA GLN A 114 11.92 -0.72 24.33
C GLN A 114 11.31 -0.25 23.00
N TYR A 115 10.24 0.55 23.06
CA TYR A 115 9.61 1.13 21.88
C TYR A 115 10.53 2.08 21.11
N LEU A 116 11.23 3.00 21.81
CA LEU A 116 12.15 3.93 21.17
C LEU A 116 13.34 3.22 20.52
N TYR A 117 13.89 2.19 21.17
CA TYR A 117 14.98 1.38 20.61
C TYR A 117 14.56 0.63 19.34
N ILE A 118 13.36 0.06 19.31
CA ILE A 118 12.85 -0.63 18.11
C ILE A 118 12.50 0.36 17.01
N LEU A 119 11.97 1.53 17.38
CA LEU A 119 11.65 2.59 16.44
C LEU A 119 12.93 3.15 15.79
N THR A 120 14.02 3.36 16.55
CA THR A 120 15.31 3.75 15.97
C THR A 120 15.89 2.64 15.10
N LEU A 121 15.78 1.36 15.49
CA LEU A 121 16.17 0.23 14.64
C LEU A 121 15.36 0.17 13.33
N CYS A 122 14.06 0.48 13.36
CA CYS A 122 13.23 0.53 12.14
C CYS A 122 13.56 1.71 11.22
N ILE A 123 14.00 2.85 11.78
CA ILE A 123 14.31 4.05 11.00
C ILE A 123 15.75 4.02 10.46
N PHE A 124 16.70 3.48 11.22
CA PHE A 124 18.13 3.50 10.89
C PHE A 124 18.70 2.14 10.46
N GLY A 125 18.02 1.03 10.73
CA GLY A 125 18.44 -0.31 10.34
C GLY A 125 17.83 -0.72 9.00
N ASN A 126 18.67 -0.83 7.97
CA ASN A 126 18.36 -1.72 6.84
C ASN A 126 18.08 -3.14 7.38
N LEU A 127 17.11 -3.82 6.76
CA LEU A 127 16.65 -5.18 7.04
C LEU A 127 17.73 -6.15 7.57
#